data_AF-A0A1V6JDY3-F1
#
_entry.id   AF-A0A1V6JDY3-F1
#
_cell.length_a   1.000
_cell.length_b   1.000
_cell.length_c   1.000
_cell.angle_alpha   90.00
_cell.angle_beta   90.00
_cell.angle_gamma   90.00
#
_symmetry.space_group_name_H-M   'P 1'
#
loop_
_entity.id
_entity.type
_entity.pdbx_description
1 polymer ?
#
loop_
_entity_poly.entity_id
_entity_poly.type
_entity_poly.pdbx_seq_one_letter_code
_entity_poly.pdbx_strand_id
1 'polypeptide(L)'
;MKKNSKSKNALLWIISFIIMTAASVYQRLTGPTHPVQAKIEIEGTSYLFKLIRSHGSKADARIVLSIPDTSIHGIIAYKKINATETWENDSLVRLGKDLVGYMPHQPPAGKLEYDVILMKNNGIYHLTPKPVTIRFKGDVPPFILIPHILLMFAAMLLSLRAGLEALVKGNNTYRLALLSTILLTIGGLVFGPLVQKFAFGQFWTGWPIGNDLTDNKTIAAIIFWLIATLQLKKDSSNRLWPILASIFTFFIFFIPHSLWGSQFDYRTGQIKTGK
;
A
#
# COMPACT_ATOMS: atom_id res chain seq x y z
N MET A 1 23.66 -35.34 -2.17
CA MET A 1 22.96 -34.03 -2.32
C MET A 1 23.46 -33.32 -3.58
N LYS A 2 22.61 -33.12 -4.61
CA LYS A 2 23.01 -32.56 -5.92
C LYS A 2 23.18 -31.03 -5.82
N LYS A 3 24.41 -30.52 -6.00
CA LYS A 3 24.66 -29.09 -6.18
C LYS A 3 23.92 -28.64 -7.45
N ASN A 4 23.01 -27.65 -7.35
CA ASN A 4 22.36 -27.10 -8.52
C ASN A 4 23.44 -26.60 -9.49
N SER A 5 23.28 -26.88 -10.80
CA SER A 5 24.15 -26.28 -11.81
C SER A 5 24.05 -24.74 -11.69
N LYS A 6 25.14 -24.02 -12.00
CA LYS A 6 25.14 -22.55 -11.95
C LYS A 6 23.97 -21.95 -12.74
N SER A 7 23.64 -22.54 -13.89
CA SER A 7 22.49 -22.16 -14.74
C SER A 7 21.14 -22.33 -14.04
N LYS A 8 20.92 -23.46 -13.37
CA LYS A 8 19.68 -23.70 -12.61
C LYS A 8 19.53 -22.73 -11.44
N ASN A 9 20.62 -22.47 -10.70
CA ASN A 9 20.57 -21.49 -9.62
C ASN A 9 20.24 -20.08 -10.13
N ALA A 10 20.85 -19.65 -11.24
CA ALA A 10 20.57 -18.36 -11.86
C ALA A 10 19.10 -18.27 -12.32
N LEU A 11 18.59 -19.33 -12.95
CA LEU A 11 17.19 -19.40 -13.38
C LEU A 11 16.21 -19.23 -12.21
N LEU A 12 16.45 -19.89 -11.07
CA LEU A 12 15.59 -19.76 -9.90
C LEU A 12 15.57 -18.33 -9.34
N TRP A 13 16.72 -17.64 -9.34
CA TRP A 13 16.78 -16.23 -8.96
C TRP A 13 16.01 -15.32 -9.91
N ILE A 14 16.16 -15.53 -11.23
CA ILE A 14 15.42 -14.78 -12.24
C ILE A 14 13.91 -14.98 -12.06
N ILE A 15 13.45 -16.23 -11.90
CA ILE A 15 12.04 -16.54 -11.67
C ILE A 15 11.53 -15.88 -10.39
N SER A 16 12.26 -16.00 -9.27
CA SER A 16 11.88 -15.34 -8.01
C SER A 16 11.77 -13.83 -8.16
N PHE A 17 12.70 -13.20 -8.88
CA PHE A 17 12.70 -11.76 -9.11
C PHE A 17 11.52 -11.31 -10.00
N ILE A 18 11.21 -12.06 -11.06
CA ILE A 18 10.07 -11.78 -11.93
C ILE A 18 8.76 -11.90 -11.15
N ILE A 19 8.57 -12.98 -10.38
CA ILE A 19 7.36 -13.18 -9.56
C ILE A 19 7.21 -12.07 -8.53
N MET A 20 8.28 -11.72 -7.82
CA MET A 20 8.28 -10.63 -6.86
C MET A 20 7.89 -9.31 -7.52
N THR A 21 8.55 -8.95 -8.63
CA THR A 21 8.30 -7.68 -9.33
C THR A 21 6.88 -7.60 -9.86
N ALA A 22 6.36 -8.68 -10.46
CA ALA A 22 4.99 -8.75 -10.94
C ALA A 22 3.98 -8.56 -9.80
N ALA A 23 4.17 -9.23 -8.66
CA ALA A 23 3.32 -9.08 -7.49
C ALA A 23 3.35 -7.64 -6.93
N SER A 24 4.53 -7.03 -6.83
CA SER A 24 4.66 -5.65 -6.33
C SER A 24 4.04 -4.60 -7.27
N VAL A 25 4.17 -4.80 -8.60
CA VAL A 25 3.49 -3.95 -9.59
C VAL A 25 1.98 -4.09 -9.47
N TYR A 26 1.47 -5.33 -9.41
CA TYR A 26 0.05 -5.59 -9.22
C TYR A 26 -0.49 -4.94 -7.93
N GLN A 27 0.23 -5.09 -6.83
CA GLN A 27 -0.14 -4.50 -5.53
C GLN A 27 -0.19 -2.97 -5.61
N ARG A 28 0.77 -2.33 -6.31
CA ARG A 28 0.79 -0.88 -6.49
C ARG A 28 -0.36 -0.37 -7.35
N LEU A 29 -0.75 -1.12 -8.38
CA LEU A 29 -1.83 -0.74 -9.29
C LEU A 29 -3.22 -0.96 -8.68
N THR A 30 -3.39 -2.00 -7.88
CA THR A 30 -4.66 -2.35 -7.22
C THR A 30 -4.80 -1.77 -5.81
N GLY A 31 -3.76 -1.07 -5.34
CA GLY A 31 -3.71 -0.49 -4.01
C GLY A 31 -4.74 0.61 -3.78
N PRO A 32 -5.25 0.77 -2.54
CA PRO A 32 -6.23 1.82 -2.21
C PRO A 32 -5.66 3.24 -2.31
N THR A 33 -4.34 3.38 -2.41
CA THR A 33 -3.64 4.66 -2.58
C THR A 33 -3.34 5.01 -4.03
N HIS A 34 -3.60 4.09 -4.98
CA HIS A 34 -3.38 4.34 -6.40
C HIS A 34 -4.36 5.40 -6.91
N PRO A 35 -3.91 6.50 -7.55
CA PRO A 35 -4.78 7.56 -8.02
C PRO A 35 -5.92 7.05 -8.91
N VAL A 36 -7.10 7.64 -8.79
CA VAL A 36 -8.23 7.36 -9.69
C VAL A 36 -8.00 8.13 -10.98
N GLN A 37 -8.08 7.44 -12.12
CA GLN A 37 -8.04 8.09 -13.42
C GLN A 37 -9.46 8.52 -13.80
N ALA A 38 -9.62 9.80 -14.10
CA ALA A 38 -10.88 10.40 -14.55
C ALA A 38 -10.71 10.85 -16.00
N LYS A 39 -11.40 10.19 -16.93
CA LYS A 39 -11.47 10.61 -18.33
C LYS A 39 -12.85 11.18 -18.58
N ILE A 40 -12.91 12.44 -18.93
CA ILE A 40 -14.16 13.15 -19.23
C ILE A 40 -14.05 13.84 -20.59
N GLU A 41 -15.20 14.14 -21.17
CA GLU A 41 -15.31 14.92 -22.39
C GLU A 41 -16.21 16.13 -22.09
N ILE A 42 -15.66 17.33 -22.34
CA ILE A 42 -16.38 18.59 -22.17
C ILE A 42 -16.43 19.25 -23.54
N GLU A 43 -17.62 19.31 -24.12
CA GLU A 43 -17.88 19.95 -25.42
C GLU A 43 -16.88 19.52 -26.53
N GLY A 44 -16.68 18.21 -26.69
CA GLY A 44 -15.80 17.64 -27.72
C GLY A 44 -14.30 17.64 -27.37
N THR A 45 -13.90 18.21 -26.23
CA THR A 45 -12.51 18.14 -25.75
C THR A 45 -12.38 17.08 -24.66
N SER A 46 -11.52 16.10 -24.88
CA SER A 46 -11.24 15.05 -23.89
C SER A 46 -10.14 15.47 -22.91
N TYR A 47 -10.41 15.30 -21.63
CA TYR A 47 -9.46 15.54 -20.55
C TYR A 47 -9.20 14.25 -19.77
N LEU A 48 -7.95 14.08 -19.33
CA LEU A 48 -7.53 12.96 -18.47
C LEU A 48 -6.89 13.50 -17.20
N PHE A 49 -7.49 13.18 -16.06
CA PHE A 49 -7.04 13.62 -14.75
C PHE A 49 -6.66 12.45 -13.84
N LYS A 50 -5.81 12.75 -12.86
CA LYS A 50 -5.44 11.81 -11.79
C LYS A 50 -5.87 12.40 -10.46
N LEU A 51 -6.86 11.77 -9.84
CA LEU A 51 -7.41 12.14 -8.54
C LEU A 51 -6.67 11.39 -7.44
N ILE A 52 -6.08 12.12 -6.50
CA ILE A 52 -5.24 11.57 -5.43
C ILE A 52 -6.08 10.80 -4.40
N ARG A 53 -5.52 9.71 -3.85
CA ARG A 53 -6.17 8.89 -2.80
C ARG A 53 -5.37 8.81 -1.50
N SER A 54 -4.21 9.44 -1.46
CA SER A 54 -3.41 9.54 -0.24
C SER A 54 -2.71 10.89 -0.17
N HIS A 55 -2.63 11.46 1.03
CA HIS A 55 -1.90 12.68 1.32
C HIS A 55 -1.06 12.51 2.59
N GLY A 56 0.19 12.98 2.55
CA GLY A 56 1.17 12.76 3.62
C GLY A 56 1.73 14.04 4.26
N SER A 57 1.25 15.21 3.86
CA SER A 57 1.78 16.50 4.33
C SER A 57 0.90 17.09 5.45
N LYS A 58 1.49 17.99 6.23
CA LYS A 58 0.79 18.85 7.20
C LYS A 58 -0.02 19.97 6.54
N ALA A 59 0.19 20.21 5.25
CA ALA A 59 -0.60 21.15 4.46
C ALA A 59 -1.88 20.49 3.93
N ASP A 60 -2.76 21.29 3.35
CA ASP A 60 -3.96 20.82 2.67
C ASP A 60 -3.63 19.93 1.47
N ALA A 61 -4.54 19.01 1.15
CA ALA A 61 -4.40 18.11 0.03
C ALA A 61 -4.76 18.86 -1.26
N ARG A 62 -3.75 19.11 -2.09
CA ARG A 62 -3.87 19.85 -3.35
C ARG A 62 -4.26 18.92 -4.51
N ILE A 63 -5.29 19.29 -5.26
CA ILE A 63 -5.62 18.70 -6.57
C ILE A 63 -5.29 19.70 -7.68
N VAL A 64 -4.80 19.19 -8.81
CA VAL A 64 -4.43 20.02 -9.98
C VAL A 64 -5.06 19.40 -11.22
N LEU A 65 -5.88 20.19 -11.91
CA LEU A 65 -6.53 19.82 -13.16
C LEU A 65 -6.00 20.72 -14.27
N SER A 66 -5.22 20.18 -15.20
CA SER A 66 -4.73 20.94 -16.35
C SER A 66 -5.82 21.11 -17.38
N ILE A 67 -6.43 22.30 -17.37
CA ILE A 67 -7.56 22.71 -18.19
C ILE A 67 -7.23 24.11 -18.74
N PRO A 68 -6.65 24.19 -19.97
CA PRO A 68 -6.29 25.46 -20.60
C PRO A 68 -7.50 26.35 -20.92
N ASP A 69 -8.67 25.75 -21.12
CA ASP A 69 -9.92 26.46 -21.36
C ASP A 69 -10.35 27.22 -20.09
N THR A 70 -10.29 28.55 -20.16
CA THR A 70 -10.56 29.45 -19.04
C THR A 70 -12.05 29.62 -18.75
N SER A 71 -12.93 29.22 -19.67
CA SER A 71 -14.39 29.25 -19.46
C SER A 71 -14.88 28.12 -18.56
N ILE A 72 -14.04 27.12 -18.31
CA ILE A 72 -14.36 26.02 -17.39
C ILE A 72 -14.07 26.47 -15.97
N HIS A 73 -15.07 26.35 -15.11
CA HIS A 73 -14.95 26.53 -13.67
C HIS A 73 -15.12 25.17 -12.99
N GLY A 74 -14.84 25.10 -11.69
CA GLY A 74 -15.13 23.89 -10.96
C GLY A 74 -15.17 24.11 -9.47
N ILE A 75 -15.74 23.11 -8.80
CA ILE A 75 -15.80 23.02 -7.35
C ILE A 75 -15.26 21.65 -6.91
N ILE A 76 -14.72 21.62 -5.71
CA ILE A 76 -14.43 20.38 -4.98
C ILE A 76 -15.42 20.28 -3.83
N ALA A 77 -16.22 19.22 -3.85
CA ALA A 77 -17.11 18.86 -2.77
C ALA A 77 -16.41 17.80 -1.92
N TYR A 78 -16.36 17.95 -0.60
CA TYR A 78 -15.78 16.93 0.28
C TYR A 78 -16.54 16.78 1.59
N LYS A 79 -16.39 15.63 2.24
CA LYS A 79 -16.91 15.37 3.59
C LYS A 79 -16.01 14.40 4.34
N LYS A 80 -16.02 14.50 5.66
CA LYS A 80 -15.35 13.55 6.55
C LYS A 80 -16.11 12.22 6.58
N ILE A 81 -15.41 11.11 6.36
CA ILE A 81 -16.02 9.77 6.44
C ILE A 81 -16.39 9.46 7.89
N ASN A 82 -17.59 8.92 8.12
CA ASN A 82 -18.14 8.57 9.44
C ASN A 82 -18.41 9.77 10.38
N ALA A 83 -18.38 11.01 9.86
CA ALA A 83 -18.90 12.18 10.56
C ALA A 83 -20.39 12.37 10.21
N THR A 84 -21.15 13.01 11.10
CA THR A 84 -22.54 13.46 10.84
C THR A 84 -22.60 14.72 9.97
N GLU A 85 -21.47 15.15 9.42
CA GLU A 85 -21.33 16.41 8.69
C GLU A 85 -21.86 16.32 7.26
N THR A 86 -22.34 17.45 6.76
CA THR A 86 -22.77 17.65 5.38
C THR A 86 -21.57 17.86 4.46
N TRP A 87 -21.78 17.71 3.15
CA TRP A 87 -20.77 18.07 2.15
C TRP A 87 -20.40 19.55 2.24
N GLU A 88 -19.10 19.83 2.32
CA GLU A 88 -18.52 21.16 2.17
C GLU A 88 -18.10 21.34 0.70
N ASN A 89 -18.21 22.55 0.17
CA ASN A 89 -17.89 22.85 -1.22
C ASN A 89 -16.95 24.03 -1.30
N ASP A 90 -15.80 23.85 -1.95
CA ASP A 90 -14.84 24.90 -2.23
C ASP A 90 -14.69 25.10 -3.74
N SER A 91 -14.51 26.37 -4.15
CA SER A 91 -14.24 26.69 -5.56
C SER A 91 -12.81 26.36 -5.94
N LEU A 92 -12.60 25.84 -7.15
CA LEU A 92 -11.27 25.65 -7.71
C LEU A 92 -10.69 26.99 -8.16
N VAL A 93 -9.44 27.26 -7.78
CA VAL A 93 -8.72 28.48 -8.11
C VAL A 93 -8.00 28.32 -9.44
N ARG A 94 -8.18 29.29 -10.33
CA ARG A 94 -7.50 29.36 -11.63
C ARG A 94 -6.05 29.81 -11.45
N LEU A 95 -5.09 28.99 -11.88
CA LEU A 95 -3.66 29.32 -11.91
C LEU A 95 -3.09 29.01 -13.30
N GLY A 96 -3.07 30.01 -14.18
CA GLY A 96 -2.68 29.84 -15.58
C GLY A 96 -3.57 28.82 -16.28
N LYS A 97 -2.96 27.72 -16.77
CA LYS A 97 -3.66 26.62 -17.44
C LYS A 97 -4.28 25.58 -16.50
N ASP A 98 -4.17 25.76 -15.19
CA ASP A 98 -4.61 24.76 -14.21
C ASP A 98 -5.80 25.29 -13.38
N LEU A 99 -6.72 24.40 -13.00
CA LEU A 99 -7.63 24.57 -11.87
C LEU A 99 -7.04 23.85 -10.67
N VAL A 100 -6.95 24.54 -9.55
CA VAL A 100 -6.36 24.02 -8.31
C VAL A 100 -7.38 24.05 -7.19
N GLY A 101 -7.61 22.90 -6.58
CA GLY A 101 -8.46 22.75 -5.41
C GLY A 101 -7.64 22.30 -4.20
N TYR A 102 -8.18 22.59 -3.03
CA TYR A 102 -7.59 22.19 -1.76
C TYR A 102 -8.66 21.47 -0.94
N MET A 103 -8.26 20.38 -0.28
CA MET A 103 -9.05 19.78 0.79
C MET A 103 -8.31 19.99 2.11
N PRO A 104 -9.01 20.36 3.19
CA PRO A 104 -8.38 20.66 4.46
C PRO A 104 -7.59 19.45 4.98
N HIS A 105 -6.41 19.73 5.51
CA HIS A 105 -5.59 18.72 6.19
C HIS A 105 -6.41 17.96 7.24
N GLN A 106 -6.23 16.63 7.29
CA GLN A 106 -6.83 15.78 8.33
C GLN A 106 -5.74 15.13 9.19
N PRO A 107 -6.04 14.84 10.47
CA PRO A 107 -5.17 14.03 11.31
C PRO A 107 -4.77 12.70 10.67
N PRO A 108 -3.64 12.09 11.09
CA PRO A 108 -3.27 10.76 10.65
C PRO A 108 -4.41 9.74 10.77
N ALA A 109 -4.59 8.91 9.73
CA ALA A 109 -5.71 7.98 9.56
C ALA A 109 -7.08 8.64 9.30
N GLY A 110 -7.14 9.96 9.20
CA GLY A 110 -8.29 10.71 8.68
C GLY A 110 -8.58 10.34 7.23
N LYS A 111 -9.86 10.30 6.89
CA LYS A 111 -10.34 10.08 5.53
C LYS A 111 -11.38 11.12 5.16
N LEU A 112 -11.29 11.60 3.92
CA LEU A 112 -12.35 12.37 3.27
C LEU A 112 -12.89 11.58 2.08
N GLU A 113 -14.17 11.71 1.82
CA GLU A 113 -14.75 11.48 0.50
C GLU A 113 -14.82 12.82 -0.21
N TYR A 114 -14.39 12.87 -1.48
CA TYR A 114 -14.49 14.07 -2.28
C TYR A 114 -14.96 13.77 -3.69
N ASP A 115 -15.65 14.73 -4.28
CA ASP A 115 -16.03 14.75 -5.68
C ASP A 115 -15.58 16.07 -6.29
N VAL A 116 -15.26 16.04 -7.58
CA VAL A 116 -14.78 17.21 -8.29
C VAL A 116 -15.68 17.43 -9.48
N ILE A 117 -16.27 18.62 -9.52
CA ILE A 117 -17.34 18.96 -10.46
C ILE A 117 -16.83 20.11 -11.31
N LEU A 118 -16.85 19.94 -12.62
CA LEU A 118 -16.51 20.96 -13.59
C LEU A 118 -17.79 21.52 -14.21
N MET A 119 -17.78 22.81 -14.48
CA MET A 119 -18.92 23.54 -15.03
C MET A 119 -18.45 24.35 -16.23
N LYS A 120 -19.21 24.28 -17.32
CA LYS A 120 -19.01 25.09 -18.52
C LYS A 120 -20.39 25.39 -19.11
N ASN A 121 -20.70 26.66 -19.34
CA ASN A 121 -22.03 27.10 -19.75
C ASN A 121 -23.11 26.54 -18.77
N ASN A 122 -24.09 25.79 -19.25
CA ASN A 122 -25.09 25.09 -18.44
C ASN A 122 -24.75 23.61 -18.17
N GLY A 123 -23.57 23.14 -18.60
CA GLY A 123 -23.13 21.77 -18.41
C GLY A 123 -22.47 21.55 -17.04
N ILE A 124 -22.83 20.45 -16.38
CA ILE A 124 -22.22 19.99 -15.12
C ILE A 124 -21.57 18.63 -15.38
N TYR A 125 -20.29 18.52 -15.07
CA TYR A 125 -19.45 17.36 -15.37
C TYR A 125 -18.79 16.84 -14.09
N HIS A 126 -19.28 15.73 -13.57
CA HIS A 126 -18.61 15.00 -12.49
C HIS A 126 -17.40 14.26 -13.06
N LEU A 127 -16.23 14.45 -12.43
CA LEU A 127 -14.99 13.80 -12.88
C LEU A 127 -15.03 12.27 -12.69
N THR A 128 -15.79 11.80 -11.71
CA THR A 128 -15.95 10.38 -11.40
C THR A 128 -17.42 10.05 -11.10
N PRO A 129 -17.89 8.83 -11.43
CA PRO A 129 -19.27 8.42 -11.15
C PRO A 129 -19.56 8.20 -9.66
N LYS A 130 -18.53 8.05 -8.84
CA LYS A 130 -18.60 7.91 -7.39
C LYS A 130 -17.54 8.79 -6.74
N PRO A 131 -17.79 9.35 -5.55
CA PRO A 131 -16.78 10.10 -4.82
C PRO A 131 -15.49 9.29 -4.59
N VAL A 132 -14.37 9.98 -4.62
CA VAL A 132 -13.04 9.43 -4.36
C VAL A 132 -12.75 9.51 -2.87
N THR A 133 -12.29 8.40 -2.28
CA THR A 133 -11.77 8.41 -0.92
C THR A 133 -10.29 8.77 -0.91
N ILE A 134 -9.93 9.80 -0.14
CA ILE A 134 -8.54 10.16 0.19
C ILE A 134 -8.23 9.82 1.64
N ARG A 135 -7.08 9.20 1.89
CA ARG A 135 -6.56 8.89 3.24
C ARG A 135 -5.35 9.77 3.58
N PHE A 136 -5.42 10.39 4.75
CA PHE A 136 -4.34 11.20 5.31
C PHE A 136 -3.42 10.34 6.18
N LYS A 137 -2.13 10.59 6.08
CA LYS A 137 -1.07 9.93 6.86
C LYS A 137 -0.05 10.97 7.31
N GLY A 138 0.65 10.66 8.39
CA GLY A 138 1.85 11.41 8.77
C GLY A 138 3.00 11.19 7.78
N ASP A 139 3.93 12.12 7.78
CA ASP A 139 5.18 11.99 7.03
C ASP A 139 6.09 10.97 7.72
N VAL A 140 6.64 10.04 6.94
CA VAL A 140 7.51 8.97 7.46
C VAL A 140 8.93 9.29 7.04
N PRO A 141 9.86 9.47 7.99
CA PRO A 141 11.22 9.83 7.66
C PRO A 141 11.86 8.84 6.67
N PRO A 142 12.56 9.33 5.62
CA PRO A 142 13.14 8.45 4.60
C PRO A 142 14.10 7.41 5.17
N PHE A 143 14.85 7.75 6.22
CA PHE A 143 15.78 6.83 6.88
C PHE A 143 15.09 5.67 7.63
N ILE A 144 13.76 5.70 7.80
CA ILE A 144 12.95 4.58 8.33
C ILE A 144 12.24 3.87 7.18
N LEU A 145 11.64 4.65 6.27
CA LEU A 145 10.84 4.11 5.17
C LEU A 145 11.70 3.33 4.16
N ILE A 146 12.86 3.86 3.79
CA ILE A 146 13.75 3.21 2.80
C ILE A 146 14.25 1.87 3.32
N PRO A 147 14.84 1.76 4.54
CA PRO A 147 15.23 0.46 5.07
C PRO A 147 14.06 -0.52 5.21
N HIS A 148 12.89 -0.05 5.66
CA HIS A 148 11.69 -0.89 5.74
C HIS A 148 11.37 -1.54 4.38
N ILE A 149 11.26 -0.72 3.32
CA ILE A 149 10.94 -1.19 1.96
C ILE A 149 12.00 -2.19 1.50
N LEU A 150 13.28 -1.86 1.62
CA LEU A 150 14.37 -2.75 1.17
C LEU A 150 14.34 -4.10 1.90
N LEU A 151 14.11 -4.11 3.21
CA LEU A 151 14.00 -5.34 3.99
C LEU A 151 12.80 -6.18 3.57
N MET A 152 11.63 -5.56 3.35
CA MET A 152 10.41 -6.26 2.94
C MET A 152 10.54 -6.88 1.54
N PHE A 153 11.09 -6.14 0.57
CA PHE A 153 11.35 -6.65 -0.78
C PHE A 153 12.41 -7.77 -0.77
N ALA A 154 13.50 -7.61 -0.01
CA ALA A 154 14.52 -8.64 0.12
C ALA A 154 13.97 -9.91 0.80
N ALA A 155 13.15 -9.76 1.85
CA ALA A 155 12.47 -10.86 2.51
C ALA A 155 11.54 -11.62 1.54
N MET A 156 10.74 -10.90 0.74
CA MET A 156 9.85 -11.49 -0.26
C MET A 156 10.64 -12.25 -1.34
N LEU A 157 11.71 -11.65 -1.86
CA LEU A 157 12.57 -12.29 -2.86
C LEU A 157 13.19 -13.58 -2.34
N LEU A 158 13.79 -13.53 -1.14
CA LEU A 158 14.40 -14.68 -0.50
C LEU A 158 13.38 -15.77 -0.15
N SER A 159 12.18 -15.37 0.27
CA SER A 159 11.05 -16.26 0.55
C SER A 159 10.67 -17.06 -0.69
N LEU A 160 10.46 -16.38 -1.83
CA LEU A 160 10.19 -17.02 -3.12
C LEU A 160 11.34 -17.93 -3.54
N ARG A 161 12.58 -17.47 -3.37
CA ARG A 161 13.78 -18.24 -3.72
C ARG A 161 13.93 -19.50 -2.85
N ALA A 162 13.58 -19.42 -1.57
CA ALA A 162 13.59 -20.54 -0.62
C ALA A 162 12.52 -21.58 -0.99
N GLY A 163 11.30 -21.15 -1.31
CA GLY A 163 10.23 -22.04 -1.78
C GLY A 163 10.62 -22.79 -3.06
N LEU A 164 11.17 -22.08 -4.05
CA LEU A 164 11.67 -22.69 -5.28
C LEU A 164 12.88 -23.62 -5.03
N GLU A 165 13.79 -23.28 -4.11
CA GLU A 165 14.92 -24.15 -3.73
C GLU A 165 14.41 -25.48 -3.15
N ALA A 166 13.41 -25.41 -2.27
CA ALA A 166 12.80 -26.58 -1.65
C ALA A 166 12.14 -27.50 -2.69
N LEU A 167 11.44 -26.93 -3.69
CA LEU A 167 10.83 -27.69 -4.79
C LEU A 167 11.87 -28.48 -5.59
N VAL A 168 13.02 -27.87 -5.87
CA VAL A 168 14.07 -28.50 -6.68
C VAL A 168 15.06 -29.35 -5.88
N LYS A 169 14.81 -29.56 -4.59
CA LYS A 169 15.67 -30.29 -3.64
C LYS A 169 17.09 -29.71 -3.56
N GLY A 170 17.19 -28.39 -3.53
CA GLY A 170 18.47 -27.69 -3.44
C GLY A 170 19.05 -27.68 -2.03
N ASN A 171 20.35 -27.43 -1.92
CA ASN A 171 21.09 -27.52 -0.66
C ASN A 171 21.06 -26.21 0.15
N ASN A 172 20.55 -25.12 -0.42
CA ASN A 172 20.59 -23.80 0.21
C ASN A 172 19.28 -23.42 0.93
N THR A 173 18.28 -24.30 0.97
CA THR A 173 16.94 -24.02 1.49
C THR A 173 16.98 -23.46 2.92
N TYR A 174 17.77 -24.07 3.80
CA TYR A 174 17.92 -23.61 5.19
C TYR A 174 18.46 -22.18 5.28
N ARG A 175 19.53 -21.87 4.54
CA ARG A 175 20.13 -20.52 4.55
C ARG A 175 19.15 -19.47 4.03
N LEU A 176 18.45 -19.78 2.94
CA LEU A 176 17.45 -18.87 2.37
C LEU A 176 16.26 -18.68 3.32
N ALA A 177 15.77 -19.74 3.96
CA ALA A 177 14.69 -19.66 4.95
C ALA A 177 15.10 -18.84 6.18
N LEU A 178 16.31 -19.05 6.71
CA LEU A 178 16.84 -18.29 7.85
C LEU A 178 16.95 -16.80 7.51
N LEU A 179 17.56 -16.47 6.36
CA LEU A 179 17.67 -15.07 5.91
C LEU A 179 16.30 -14.44 5.68
N SER A 180 15.36 -15.17 5.06
CA SER A 180 13.98 -14.69 4.87
C SER A 180 13.31 -14.38 6.21
N THR A 181 13.48 -15.27 7.20
CA THR A 181 12.93 -15.09 8.56
C THR A 181 13.52 -13.86 9.23
N ILE A 182 14.85 -13.67 9.16
CA ILE A 182 15.53 -12.52 9.78
C ILE A 182 15.08 -11.22 9.13
N LEU A 183 15.13 -11.14 7.79
CA LEU A 183 14.75 -9.91 7.08
C LEU A 183 13.27 -9.58 7.26
N LEU A 184 12.37 -10.57 7.23
CA LEU A 184 10.95 -10.37 7.47
C LEU A 184 10.69 -9.92 8.91
N THR A 185 11.41 -10.46 9.89
CA THR A 185 11.29 -10.05 11.29
C THR A 185 11.75 -8.62 11.49
N ILE A 186 12.93 -8.24 10.98
CA ILE A 186 13.44 -6.87 11.11
C ILE A 186 12.57 -5.90 10.31
N GLY A 187 12.24 -6.23 9.06
CA GLY A 187 11.39 -5.40 8.21
C GLY A 187 9.97 -5.24 8.76
N GLY A 188 9.38 -6.34 9.22
CA GLY A 188 7.97 -6.43 9.61
C GLY A 188 7.66 -6.09 11.08
N LEU A 189 8.50 -6.51 12.04
CA LEU A 189 8.26 -6.30 13.48
C LEU A 189 9.15 -5.21 14.10
N VAL A 190 10.18 -4.72 13.41
CA VAL A 190 10.96 -3.58 13.87
C VAL A 190 10.61 -2.35 13.05
N PHE A 191 10.89 -2.37 11.74
CA PHE A 191 10.64 -1.21 10.89
C PHE A 191 9.16 -0.99 10.58
N GLY A 192 8.35 -2.04 10.46
CA GLY A 192 6.90 -1.94 10.27
C GLY A 192 6.22 -1.06 11.34
N PRO A 193 6.38 -1.40 12.64
CA PRO A 193 5.88 -0.59 13.73
C PRO A 193 6.38 0.85 13.75
N LEU A 194 7.64 1.07 13.38
CA LEU A 194 8.18 2.43 13.27
C LEU A 194 7.45 3.21 12.17
N VAL A 195 7.34 2.66 10.96
CA VAL A 195 6.60 3.28 9.85
C VAL A 195 5.17 3.60 10.26
N GLN A 196 4.50 2.68 10.95
CA GLN A 196 3.13 2.86 11.43
C GLN A 196 3.01 3.94 12.50
N LYS A 197 4.00 4.05 13.39
CA LYS A 197 4.04 5.11 14.41
C LYS A 197 4.13 6.49 13.78
N PHE A 198 4.98 6.67 12.78
CA PHE A 198 5.10 7.94 12.06
C PHE A 198 3.87 8.22 11.19
N ALA A 199 3.34 7.21 10.51
CA ALA A 199 2.22 7.37 9.61
C ALA A 199 0.87 7.57 10.31
N PHE A 200 0.64 6.93 11.48
CA PHE A 200 -0.67 6.83 12.13
C PHE A 200 -0.62 6.94 13.67
N GLY A 201 0.53 7.25 14.27
CA GLY A 201 0.63 7.47 15.72
C GLY A 201 0.63 6.22 16.59
N GLN A 202 0.48 5.02 16.01
CA GLN A 202 0.44 3.72 16.71
C GLN A 202 1.60 2.82 16.27
N PHE A 203 2.23 2.11 17.20
CA PHE A 203 3.31 1.16 16.86
C PHE A 203 2.78 -0.17 16.32
N TRP A 204 1.64 -0.65 16.82
CA TRP A 204 1.09 -1.93 16.39
C TRP A 204 -0.41 -1.92 16.59
N THR A 205 -1.14 -2.41 15.61
CA THR A 205 -2.61 -2.49 15.65
C THR A 205 -3.15 -3.87 15.29
N GLY A 206 -2.27 -4.86 15.13
CA GLY A 206 -2.60 -6.27 14.98
C GLY A 206 -2.69 -7.01 16.31
N TRP A 207 -2.91 -8.32 16.22
CA TRP A 207 -3.01 -9.25 17.32
C TRP A 207 -1.71 -9.24 18.14
N PRO A 208 -1.79 -9.34 19.48
CA PRO A 208 -3.01 -9.50 20.30
C PRO A 208 -3.72 -8.18 20.65
N ILE A 209 -3.17 -7.02 20.28
CA ILE A 209 -3.65 -5.70 20.73
C ILE A 209 -4.86 -5.23 19.91
N GLY A 210 -4.89 -5.53 18.61
CA GLY A 210 -5.97 -5.15 17.71
C GLY A 210 -6.18 -6.16 16.58
N ASN A 211 -6.87 -5.73 15.53
CA ASN A 211 -7.31 -6.60 14.42
C ASN A 211 -6.84 -6.12 13.04
N ASP A 212 -5.79 -5.28 12.97
CA ASP A 212 -5.28 -4.80 11.69
C ASP A 212 -4.77 -5.95 10.83
N LEU A 213 -5.31 -6.03 9.62
CA LEU A 213 -5.04 -7.12 8.70
C LEU A 213 -3.57 -7.16 8.27
N THR A 214 -2.93 -6.00 8.13
CA THR A 214 -1.54 -5.90 7.65
C THR A 214 -0.58 -6.44 8.71
N ASP A 215 -0.79 -6.02 9.95
CA ASP A 215 -0.01 -6.45 11.11
C ASP A 215 -0.21 -7.97 11.35
N ASN A 216 -1.46 -8.44 11.31
CA ASN A 216 -1.83 -9.85 11.48
C ASN A 216 -1.21 -10.77 10.43
N LYS A 217 -1.25 -10.34 9.17
CA LYS A 217 -0.62 -11.11 8.09
C LYS A 217 0.90 -11.17 8.26
N THR A 218 1.52 -10.06 8.66
CA THR A 218 2.97 -10.00 8.85
C THR A 218 3.43 -10.96 9.94
N ILE A 219 2.79 -10.95 11.12
CA ILE A 219 3.15 -11.88 12.19
C ILE A 219 2.88 -13.34 11.82
N ALA A 220 1.78 -13.62 11.11
CA ALA A 220 1.51 -14.97 10.59
C ALA A 220 2.63 -15.44 9.64
N ALA A 221 3.08 -14.60 8.71
CA ALA A 221 4.16 -14.94 7.79
C ALA A 221 5.47 -15.25 8.53
N ILE A 222 5.77 -14.48 9.58
CA ILE A 222 6.93 -14.72 10.44
C ILE A 222 6.82 -16.06 11.17
N ILE A 223 5.65 -16.41 11.70
CA ILE A 223 5.41 -17.71 12.34
C ILE A 223 5.64 -18.86 11.36
N PHE A 224 5.10 -18.78 10.14
CA PHE A 224 5.33 -19.79 9.10
C PHE A 224 6.82 -19.95 8.78
N TRP A 225 7.54 -18.84 8.64
CA TRP A 225 8.98 -18.85 8.38
C TRP A 225 9.82 -19.36 9.55
N LEU A 226 9.42 -19.04 10.79
CA LEU A 226 10.05 -19.56 12.00
C LEU A 226 9.90 -21.09 12.06
N ILE A 227 8.68 -21.61 11.85
CA ILE A 227 8.43 -23.06 11.80
C ILE A 227 9.25 -23.69 10.67
N ALA A 228 9.25 -23.11 9.47
CA ALA A 228 10.06 -23.62 8.36
C ALA A 228 11.55 -23.68 8.67
N THR A 229 12.09 -22.63 9.29
CA THR A 229 13.51 -22.57 9.67
C THR A 229 13.85 -23.59 10.75
N LEU A 230 13.00 -23.77 11.76
CA LEU A 230 13.19 -24.78 12.81
C LEU A 230 13.12 -26.21 12.25
N GLN A 231 12.18 -26.48 11.34
CA GLN A 231 12.02 -27.79 10.72
C GLN A 231 13.19 -28.11 9.78
N LEU A 232 13.68 -27.13 9.02
CA LEU A 232 14.89 -27.26 8.20
C LEU A 232 16.17 -27.42 9.03
N LYS A 233 16.22 -26.85 10.24
CA LYS A 233 17.34 -27.06 11.18
C LYS A 233 17.40 -28.50 11.68
N LYS A 234 16.23 -29.12 11.94
CA LYS A 234 16.12 -30.52 12.36
C LYS A 234 16.35 -31.48 11.20
N ASP A 235 15.74 -31.20 10.06
CA ASP A 235 15.82 -32.00 8.85
C ASP A 235 15.97 -31.08 7.63
N SER A 236 17.19 -30.98 7.12
CA SER A 236 17.51 -30.17 5.93
C SER A 236 16.82 -30.65 4.65
N SER A 237 16.26 -31.86 4.64
CA SER A 237 15.49 -32.41 3.53
C SER A 237 14.00 -32.06 3.58
N ASN A 238 13.54 -31.38 4.64
CA ASN A 238 12.15 -30.95 4.77
C ASN A 238 11.78 -29.94 3.68
N ARG A 239 10.71 -30.23 2.94
CA ARG A 239 10.23 -29.39 1.83
C ARG A 239 8.90 -28.72 2.13
N LEU A 240 8.08 -29.34 2.97
CA LEU A 240 6.70 -28.92 3.19
C LEU A 240 6.64 -27.49 3.75
N TRP A 241 7.36 -27.25 4.85
CA TRP A 241 7.30 -25.96 5.54
C TRP A 241 7.86 -24.78 4.74
N PRO A 242 9.04 -24.83 4.10
CA PRO A 242 9.51 -23.70 3.29
C PRO A 242 8.64 -23.42 2.07
N ILE A 243 8.02 -24.45 1.47
CA ILE A 243 7.06 -24.25 0.36
C ILE A 243 5.79 -23.57 0.88
N LEU A 244 5.20 -24.07 1.97
CA LEU A 244 4.01 -23.46 2.57
C LEU A 244 4.27 -22.02 3.01
N ALA A 245 5.40 -21.75 3.67
CA ALA A 245 5.78 -20.40 4.10
C ALA A 245 5.97 -19.45 2.91
N SER A 246 6.61 -19.92 1.83
CA SER A 246 6.78 -19.12 0.60
C SER A 246 5.46 -18.80 -0.08
N ILE A 247 4.55 -19.78 -0.18
CA ILE A 247 3.22 -19.59 -0.78
C ILE A 247 2.41 -18.60 0.06
N PHE A 248 2.40 -18.79 1.38
CA PHE A 248 1.68 -17.93 2.32
C PHE A 248 2.21 -16.49 2.26
N THR A 249 3.53 -16.31 2.25
CA THR A 249 4.17 -15.00 2.10
C THR A 249 3.78 -14.36 0.78
N PHE A 250 3.85 -15.10 -0.34
CA PHE A 250 3.42 -14.59 -1.64
C PHE A 250 1.97 -14.05 -1.61
N PHE A 251 1.02 -14.81 -1.05
CA PHE A 251 -0.36 -14.38 -0.95
C PHE A 251 -0.55 -13.15 -0.07
N ILE A 252 0.19 -13.04 1.04
CA ILE A 252 0.11 -11.87 1.91
C ILE A 252 0.56 -10.60 1.19
N PHE A 253 1.70 -10.66 0.50
CA PHE A 253 2.23 -9.52 -0.24
C PHE A 253 1.41 -9.22 -1.51
N PHE A 254 0.68 -10.21 -2.05
CA PHE A 254 -0.22 -10.02 -3.18
C PHE A 254 -1.49 -9.24 -2.80
N ILE A 255 -1.98 -9.37 -1.56
CA ILE A 255 -3.15 -8.61 -1.09
C ILE A 255 -2.73 -7.17 -0.79
N PRO A 256 -3.40 -6.14 -1.35
CA PRO A 256 -3.04 -4.75 -1.10
C PRO A 256 -3.03 -4.39 0.38
N HIS A 257 -1.95 -3.73 0.81
CA HIS A 257 -1.88 -3.10 2.13
C HIS A 257 -2.98 -2.04 2.24
N SER A 258 -3.50 -1.82 3.46
CA SER A 258 -4.45 -0.73 3.78
C SER A 258 -5.91 -0.89 3.31
N LEU A 259 -6.39 -2.09 2.97
CA LEU A 259 -7.85 -2.30 2.82
C LEU A 259 -8.59 -2.04 4.15
N TRP A 260 -8.05 -2.54 5.27
CA TRP A 260 -8.62 -2.43 6.62
C TRP A 260 -7.60 -1.91 7.64
N GLY A 261 -6.97 -0.79 7.30
CA GLY A 261 -6.01 -0.13 8.20
C GLY A 261 -6.67 0.73 9.27
N SER A 262 -5.87 1.35 10.15
CA SER A 262 -6.35 2.32 11.15
C SER A 262 -7.24 3.43 10.55
N GLN A 263 -8.25 3.87 11.29
CA GLN A 263 -9.17 4.94 10.90
C GLN A 263 -9.30 5.95 12.04
N PHE A 264 -9.32 7.23 11.70
CA PHE A 264 -9.59 8.29 12.66
C PHE A 264 -11.11 8.40 12.90
N ASP A 265 -11.52 8.32 14.15
CA ASP A 265 -12.90 8.55 14.57
C ASP A 265 -13.08 10.04 14.91
N TYR A 266 -13.74 10.76 14.01
CA TYR A 266 -13.99 12.20 14.19
C TYR A 266 -14.89 12.53 15.38
N ARG A 267 -15.67 11.58 15.91
CA ARG A 267 -16.54 11.81 17.07
C ARG A 267 -15.76 11.74 18.38
N THR A 268 -14.79 10.83 18.47
CA THR A 268 -13.99 10.63 19.70
C THR A 268 -12.61 11.27 19.63
N GLY A 269 -12.16 11.73 18.46
CA GLY A 269 -10.82 12.26 18.24
C GLY A 269 -9.70 11.22 18.37
N GLN A 270 -10.05 9.92 18.27
CA GLN A 270 -9.12 8.81 18.51
C GLN A 270 -8.96 7.95 17.25
N ILE A 271 -7.77 7.36 17.10
CA ILE A 271 -7.49 6.41 16.03
C ILE A 271 -7.92 5.02 16.51
N LYS A 272 -8.80 4.38 15.76
CA LYS A 272 -9.27 3.00 15.99
C LYS A 272 -8.81 2.10 14.84
N THR A 273 -8.78 0.80 15.07
CA THR A 273 -8.58 -0.16 13.98
C THR A 273 -9.79 -0.08 13.04
N GLY A 274 -9.55 0.06 11.74
CA GLY A 274 -10.63 0.06 10.75
C GLY A 274 -11.35 -1.28 10.76
N LYS A 275 -12.68 -1.23 10.87
CA LYS A 275 -13.55 -2.38 10.58
C LYS A 275 -13.79 -2.48 9.08
#